data_AF-A0A933BR95-F1
#
_entry.id   AF-A0A933BR95-F1
#
_cell.length_a   1.000
_cell.length_b   1.000
_cell.length_c   1.000
_cell.angle_alpha   90.00
_cell.angle_beta   90.00
_cell.angle_gamma   90.00
#
_symmetry.space_group_name_H-M   'P 1'
#
loop_
_entity.id
_entity.type
_entity.pdbx_description
1 polymer ?
#
loop_
_entity_poly.entity_id
_entity_poly.type
_entity_poly.pdbx_seq_one_letter_code
_entity_poly.pdbx_strand_id
1 'polypeptide(L)'
;MRRYYEILQLQPDATLDQAKRAYKKLAREWHPDRFPAGEPLLQKKAHDMFLSVQEAYARLEKFFQERSRVRFADEQPGYPRADRYPEQNEEDWTEETPFSDAPLFATRAWANGDKYEGMLLNEMFHGRGIFTYSNGDVYIGEFRFGKMEGHGSFQYADGGKYVGEFMENRKHGRGKLTFPNGDRYMGQFAGDEFHGEGVLLTQGKVYAGQWHYGGLLREG
;
A
#
# COMPACT_ATOMS: atom_id res chain seq x y z
N MET A 1 4.71 -19.68 16.36
CA MET A 1 5.90 -19.49 15.52
C MET A 1 5.98 -20.48 14.36
N ARG A 2 5.89 -21.80 14.58
CA ARG A 2 6.01 -22.84 13.54
C ARG A 2 5.17 -22.59 12.26
N ARG A 3 3.88 -22.24 12.42
CA ARG A 3 2.98 -21.93 11.29
C ARG A 3 3.50 -20.85 10.33
N TYR A 4 4.24 -19.87 10.84
CA TYR A 4 4.74 -18.76 10.03
C TYR A 4 5.95 -19.16 9.18
N TYR A 5 6.79 -20.06 9.70
CA TYR A 5 7.83 -20.69 8.89
C TYR A 5 7.22 -21.54 7.78
N GLU A 6 6.16 -22.32 8.07
CA GLU A 6 5.48 -23.15 7.08
C GLU A 6 4.85 -22.33 5.95
N ILE A 7 4.19 -21.20 6.25
CA ILE A 7 3.63 -20.29 5.25
C ILE A 7 4.72 -19.70 4.33
N LEU A 8 5.88 -19.33 4.89
CA LEU A 8 7.02 -18.88 4.10
C LEU A 8 7.82 -20.01 3.45
N GLN A 9 7.39 -21.26 3.62
CA GLN A 9 8.07 -22.46 3.11
C GLN A 9 9.51 -22.58 3.63
N LEU A 10 9.70 -22.33 4.92
CA LEU A 10 10.98 -22.31 5.63
C LEU A 10 11.03 -23.35 6.76
N GLN A 11 12.26 -23.70 7.14
CA GLN A 11 12.51 -24.50 8.33
C GLN A 11 12.47 -23.62 9.60
N PRO A 12 12.13 -24.17 10.79
CA PRO A 12 11.99 -23.38 12.02
C PRO A 12 13.27 -22.69 12.54
N ASP A 13 14.44 -23.08 12.02
CA ASP A 13 15.75 -22.53 12.33
C ASP A 13 16.23 -21.46 11.32
N ALA A 14 15.39 -21.12 10.34
CA ALA A 14 15.72 -20.14 9.29
C ALA A 14 16.02 -18.75 9.88
N THR A 15 16.95 -18.03 9.25
CA THR A 15 17.35 -16.68 9.65
C THR A 15 16.40 -15.61 9.12
N LEU A 16 16.48 -14.39 9.67
CA LEU A 16 15.70 -13.23 9.19
C LEU A 16 15.94 -12.94 7.69
N ASP A 17 17.18 -13.11 7.20
CA ASP A 17 17.49 -12.88 5.79
C ASP A 17 16.86 -13.94 4.87
N GLN A 18 16.78 -15.20 5.34
CA GLN A 18 16.06 -16.25 4.62
C GLN A 18 14.55 -15.95 4.60
N ALA A 19 13.98 -15.48 5.72
CA ALA A 19 12.60 -15.01 5.79
C ALA A 19 12.30 -13.86 4.80
N LYS A 20 13.19 -12.86 4.72
CA LYS A 20 13.09 -11.73 3.77
C LYS A 20 13.09 -12.20 2.31
N ARG A 21 13.96 -13.14 1.95
CA ARG A 21 14.03 -13.68 0.58
C ARG A 21 12.78 -14.47 0.22
N ALA A 22 12.30 -15.33 1.13
CA ALA A 22 11.08 -16.11 0.93
C ALA A 22 9.85 -15.22 0.76
N TYR A 23 9.71 -14.19 1.60
CA TYR A 23 8.66 -13.18 1.50
C TYR A 23 8.60 -12.52 0.12
N LYS A 24 9.73 -11.98 -0.38
CA LYS A 24 9.77 -11.31 -1.69
C LYS A 24 9.34 -12.23 -2.83
N LYS A 25 9.73 -13.51 -2.75
CA LYS A 25 9.36 -14.52 -3.75
C LYS A 25 7.85 -14.77 -3.73
N LEU A 26 7.29 -15.11 -2.57
CA LEU A 26 5.90 -15.54 -2.43
C LEU A 26 4.91 -14.38 -2.57
N ALA A 27 5.26 -13.17 -2.12
CA ALA A 27 4.43 -11.97 -2.31
C ALA A 27 4.28 -11.64 -3.81
N ARG A 28 5.33 -11.84 -4.62
CA ARG A 28 5.27 -11.67 -6.07
C ARG A 28 4.51 -12.81 -6.77
N GLU A 29 4.52 -14.00 -6.19
CA GLU A 29 3.81 -15.17 -6.72
C GLU A 29 2.29 -15.03 -6.56
N TRP A 30 1.85 -14.61 -5.37
CA TRP A 30 0.45 -14.49 -5.01
C TRP A 30 -0.14 -13.08 -5.20
N HIS A 31 0.60 -12.16 -5.82
CA HIS A 31 0.12 -10.80 -6.04
C HIS A 31 -1.21 -10.80 -6.83
N PRO A 32 -2.28 -10.13 -6.35
CA PRO A 32 -3.60 -10.16 -6.97
C PRO A 32 -3.63 -9.82 -8.48
N ASP A 33 -2.79 -8.88 -8.92
CA ASP A 33 -2.66 -8.47 -10.33
C ASP A 33 -2.24 -9.59 -11.30
N ARG A 34 -1.69 -10.70 -10.78
CA ARG A 34 -1.32 -11.86 -11.60
C ARG A 34 -2.49 -12.78 -11.92
N PHE A 35 -3.67 -12.49 -11.36
CA PHE A 35 -4.85 -13.33 -11.48
C PHE A 35 -5.98 -12.57 -12.20
N PRO A 36 -6.65 -13.20 -13.17
CA PRO A 36 -7.64 -12.53 -14.02
C PRO A 36 -8.85 -12.05 -13.23
N ALA A 37 -9.30 -10.81 -13.51
CA ALA A 37 -10.46 -10.20 -12.87
C ALA A 37 -11.80 -10.89 -13.16
N GLY A 38 -11.86 -11.74 -14.18
CA GLY A 38 -13.04 -12.55 -14.51
C GLY A 38 -13.24 -13.78 -13.63
N GLU A 39 -12.31 -14.07 -12.70
CA GLU A 39 -12.35 -15.27 -11.86
C GLU A 39 -12.32 -14.92 -10.35
N PRO A 40 -13.48 -14.57 -9.75
CA PRO A 40 -13.54 -14.06 -8.37
C PRO A 40 -13.00 -15.03 -7.31
N LEU A 41 -13.22 -16.33 -7.49
CA LEU A 41 -12.71 -17.35 -6.56
C LEU A 41 -11.18 -17.46 -6.61
N LEU A 42 -10.59 -17.30 -7.81
CA LEU A 42 -9.14 -17.34 -7.99
C LEU A 42 -8.49 -16.07 -7.45
N GLN A 43 -9.10 -14.92 -7.68
CA GLN A 43 -8.67 -13.66 -7.06
C GLN A 43 -8.75 -13.71 -5.54
N LYS A 44 -9.86 -14.21 -4.98
CA LYS A 44 -10.01 -14.40 -3.53
C LYS A 44 -8.91 -15.29 -2.98
N LYS A 45 -8.66 -16.45 -3.60
CA LYS A 45 -7.60 -17.36 -3.16
C LYS A 45 -6.22 -16.74 -3.25
N ALA A 46 -5.90 -16.04 -4.34
CA ALA A 46 -4.62 -15.35 -4.49
C ALA A 46 -4.42 -14.28 -3.41
N HIS A 47 -5.47 -13.51 -3.13
CA HIS A 47 -5.48 -12.53 -2.07
C HIS A 47 -5.24 -13.17 -0.69
N ASP A 48 -5.99 -14.21 -0.33
CA ASP A 48 -5.83 -14.93 0.94
C ASP A 48 -4.38 -15.46 1.12
N MET A 49 -3.81 -16.02 0.04
CA MET A 49 -2.42 -16.49 0.05
C MET A 49 -1.42 -15.33 0.20
N PHE A 50 -1.62 -14.22 -0.49
CA PHE A 50 -0.78 -13.01 -0.35
C PHE A 50 -0.79 -12.49 1.09
N LEU A 51 -1.96 -12.44 1.74
CA LEU A 51 -2.09 -12.02 3.13
C LEU A 51 -1.34 -12.92 4.10
N SER A 52 -1.48 -14.24 3.94
CA SER A 52 -0.78 -15.21 4.81
C SER A 52 0.73 -14.99 4.78
N VAL A 53 1.30 -14.69 3.61
CA VAL A 53 2.73 -14.41 3.41
C VAL A 53 3.16 -13.12 4.10
N GLN A 54 2.34 -12.06 4.05
CA GLN A 54 2.61 -10.80 4.76
C GLN A 54 2.63 -11.00 6.28
N GLU A 55 1.61 -11.65 6.83
CA GLU A 55 1.48 -11.87 8.28
C GLU A 55 2.63 -12.73 8.81
N ALA A 56 2.96 -13.81 8.10
CA ALA A 56 4.05 -14.71 8.48
C ALA A 56 5.40 -13.98 8.54
N TYR A 57 5.69 -13.11 7.58
CA TYR A 57 6.92 -12.32 7.58
C TYR A 57 6.96 -11.31 8.75
N ALA A 58 5.88 -10.54 8.97
CA ALA A 58 5.83 -9.56 10.06
C ALA A 58 6.02 -10.19 11.44
N ARG A 59 5.41 -11.36 11.67
CA ARG A 59 5.54 -12.12 12.93
C ARG A 59 6.95 -12.62 13.17
N LEU A 60 7.63 -13.08 12.12
CA LEU A 60 9.03 -13.51 12.20
C LEU A 60 9.96 -12.33 12.46
N GLU A 61 9.77 -11.20 11.76
CA GLU A 61 10.58 -10.00 11.96
C GLU A 61 10.52 -9.48 13.40
N LYS A 62 9.32 -9.40 13.99
CA LYS A 62 9.13 -9.02 15.40
C LYS A 62 9.86 -9.97 16.36
N PHE A 63 9.76 -11.28 16.14
CA PHE A 63 10.46 -12.29 16.94
C PHE A 63 11.99 -12.12 16.91
N PHE A 64 12.57 -11.83 15.74
CA PHE A 64 14.02 -11.58 15.65
C PHE A 64 14.46 -10.29 16.35
N GLN A 65 13.63 -9.24 16.32
CA GLN A 65 13.89 -7.99 17.04
C GLN A 65 13.83 -8.15 18.56
N GLU A 66 12.89 -8.95 19.07
CA GLU A 66 12.79 -9.24 20.50
C GLU A 66 14.00 -10.07 20.98
N ARG A 67 14.42 -11.06 20.17
CA ARG A 67 15.57 -11.90 20.49
C ARG A 67 16.92 -11.18 20.38
N SER A 68 17.02 -10.12 19.57
CA SER A 68 18.20 -9.25 19.59
C SER A 68 18.22 -8.35 20.83
N ARG A 69 17.06 -7.88 21.32
CA ARG A 69 16.94 -7.09 22.56
C ARG A 69 17.34 -7.86 23.82
N VAL A 70 16.96 -9.13 23.94
CA VAL A 70 17.33 -9.96 25.11
C VAL A 70 18.85 -10.18 25.20
N ARG A 71 19.57 -10.22 24.06
CA ARG A 71 21.06 -10.33 24.06
C ARG A 71 21.81 -9.12 24.63
N PHE A 72 21.13 -7.98 24.86
CA PHE A 72 21.71 -6.80 25.49
C PHE A 72 21.29 -6.60 26.95
N ALA A 73 20.41 -7.46 27.50
CA ALA A 73 19.88 -7.32 28.85
C ALA A 73 20.65 -8.14 29.91
N ASP A 74 21.60 -8.99 29.51
CA ASP A 74 22.37 -9.87 30.41
C ASP A 74 23.62 -9.21 31.04
N GLU A 75 23.86 -7.92 30.79
CA GLU A 75 24.98 -7.17 31.39
C GLU A 75 24.52 -5.89 32.10
N GLN A 76 23.71 -5.98 33.16
CA GLN A 76 23.75 -5.01 34.28
C GLN A 76 23.36 -5.65 35.62
N PRO A 77 24.13 -5.42 36.71
CA PRO A 77 23.87 -6.01 38.01
C PRO A 77 22.89 -5.19 38.87
N GLY A 78 21.82 -5.85 39.33
CA GLY A 78 21.22 -5.70 40.66
C GLY A 78 20.25 -4.54 40.90
N TYR A 79 18.97 -4.86 41.16
CA TYR A 79 18.13 -4.32 42.26
C TYR A 79 16.98 -5.35 42.54
N PRO A 80 16.38 -5.37 43.75
CA PRO A 80 15.86 -6.57 44.40
C PRO A 80 14.41 -6.92 44.08
N ARG A 81 14.09 -8.18 44.38
CA ARG A 81 12.78 -8.82 44.28
C ARG A 81 11.77 -8.13 45.21
N ALA A 82 10.69 -7.58 44.66
CA ALA A 82 9.54 -7.15 45.43
C ALA A 82 8.48 -8.27 45.46
N ASP A 83 8.15 -8.68 46.67
CA ASP A 83 7.16 -9.68 47.02
C ASP A 83 5.71 -9.25 46.68
N ARG A 84 4.87 -10.26 46.41
CA ARG A 84 3.40 -10.31 46.49
C ARG A 84 2.58 -9.07 46.07
N TYR A 85 1.80 -9.25 45.00
CA TYR A 85 0.46 -8.67 44.89
C TYR A 85 -0.58 -9.78 44.68
N PRO A 86 -1.79 -9.66 45.27
CA PRO A 86 -2.74 -10.74 45.42
C PRO A 86 -3.62 -10.95 44.18
N GLU A 87 -4.11 -12.18 44.03
CA GLU A 87 -5.16 -12.59 43.10
C GLU A 87 -6.49 -11.87 43.38
N GLN A 88 -7.31 -11.78 42.32
CA GLN A 88 -8.73 -11.40 42.25
C GLN A 88 -9.04 -9.93 41.93
N ASN A 89 -9.34 -9.69 40.64
CA ASN A 89 -10.70 -9.34 40.19
C ASN A 89 -10.82 -9.65 38.70
N GLU A 90 -11.60 -10.69 38.39
CA GLU A 90 -12.06 -11.04 37.04
C GLU A 90 -13.22 -10.11 36.68
N GLU A 91 -12.89 -8.90 36.22
CA GLU A 91 -13.87 -7.99 35.62
C GLU A 91 -13.59 -7.87 34.11
N ASP A 92 -14.29 -8.72 33.36
CA ASP A 92 -15.03 -8.44 32.11
C ASP A 92 -14.62 -7.19 31.31
N TRP A 93 -13.54 -7.29 30.53
CA TRP A 93 -13.13 -6.40 29.42
C TRP A 93 -12.24 -7.26 28.50
N THR A 94 -12.42 -7.46 27.19
CA THR A 94 -13.16 -6.78 26.13
C THR A 94 -13.60 -7.83 25.10
N GLU A 95 -14.84 -7.75 24.59
CA GLU A 95 -15.16 -8.31 23.27
C GLU A 95 -14.35 -7.53 22.22
N GLU A 96 -13.11 -7.95 21.98
CA GLU A 96 -12.45 -7.58 20.73
C GLU A 96 -13.21 -8.30 19.63
N THR A 97 -13.96 -7.53 18.84
CA THR A 97 -14.46 -7.98 17.55
C THR A 97 -13.31 -8.69 16.83
N PRO A 98 -13.50 -9.94 16.34
CA PRO A 98 -12.42 -10.65 15.70
C PRO A 98 -11.92 -9.79 14.55
N PHE A 99 -10.62 -9.46 14.56
CA PHE A 99 -9.93 -8.89 13.41
C PHE A 99 -10.29 -9.73 12.18
N SER A 100 -11.18 -9.23 11.34
CA SER A 100 -11.56 -9.89 10.10
C SER A 100 -10.41 -9.69 9.12
N ASP A 101 -9.59 -10.72 8.92
CA ASP A 101 -8.49 -10.79 7.95
C ASP A 101 -8.94 -10.78 6.48
N ALA A 102 -10.25 -10.66 6.20
CA ALA A 102 -10.76 -10.45 4.85
C ALA A 102 -10.72 -8.96 4.48
N PRO A 103 -10.34 -8.59 3.25
CA PRO A 103 -10.43 -7.21 2.82
C PRO A 103 -11.89 -6.77 2.87
N LEU A 104 -12.17 -5.83 3.78
CA LEU A 104 -13.51 -5.34 4.00
C LEU A 104 -13.78 -4.22 3.00
N PHE A 105 -14.93 -4.27 2.35
CA PHE A 105 -15.47 -3.08 1.74
C PHE A 105 -15.98 -2.16 2.85
N ALA A 106 -15.51 -0.92 2.89
CA ALA A 106 -15.94 0.04 3.87
C ALA A 106 -16.19 1.41 3.23
N THR A 107 -17.17 2.09 3.80
CA THR A 107 -17.39 3.53 3.60
C THR A 107 -16.90 4.25 4.84
N ARG A 108 -15.92 5.15 4.70
CA ARG A 108 -15.44 6.06 5.76
C ARG A 108 -15.74 7.49 5.37
N ALA A 109 -16.17 8.29 6.35
CA ALA A 109 -16.35 9.72 6.19
C ALA A 109 -15.69 10.43 7.36
N TRP A 110 -14.92 11.47 7.07
CA TRP A 110 -14.22 12.27 8.08
C TRP A 110 -14.93 13.61 8.30
N ALA A 111 -14.74 14.19 9.49
CA ALA A 111 -15.35 15.46 9.87
C ALA A 111 -14.93 16.64 8.96
N ASN A 112 -13.77 16.54 8.32
CA ASN A 112 -13.29 17.53 7.34
C ASN A 112 -14.04 17.46 6.00
N GLY A 113 -14.90 16.46 5.78
CA GLY A 113 -15.67 16.25 4.56
C GLY A 113 -15.08 15.23 3.59
N ASP A 114 -13.86 14.72 3.84
CA ASP A 114 -13.28 13.64 3.05
C ASP A 114 -14.12 12.37 3.18
N LYS A 115 -14.13 11.55 2.13
CA LYS A 115 -14.84 10.27 2.09
C LYS A 115 -14.02 9.23 1.35
N TYR A 116 -14.08 8.00 1.84
CA TYR A 116 -13.51 6.84 1.19
C TYR A 116 -14.57 5.77 1.05
N GLU A 117 -14.60 5.13 -0.11
CA GLU A 117 -15.41 3.95 -0.39
C GLU A 117 -14.55 2.93 -1.11
N GLY A 118 -14.27 1.80 -0.48
CA GLY A 118 -13.43 0.78 -1.11
C GLY A 118 -12.92 -0.28 -0.16
N MET A 119 -11.96 -1.05 -0.66
CA MET A 119 -11.35 -2.15 0.08
C MET A 119 -10.42 -1.63 1.19
N LEU A 120 -10.45 -2.30 2.33
CA LEU A 120 -9.54 -2.08 3.46
C LEU A 120 -8.70 -3.34 3.69
N LEU A 121 -7.45 -3.15 4.12
CA LEU A 121 -6.60 -4.20 4.66
C LEU A 121 -5.96 -3.68 5.95
N ASN A 122 -6.17 -4.37 7.07
CA ASN A 122 -5.70 -3.94 8.41
C ASN A 122 -6.07 -2.47 8.67
N GLU A 123 -7.34 -2.13 8.44
CA GLU A 123 -7.90 -0.80 8.63
C GLU A 123 -7.34 0.33 7.73
N MET A 124 -6.46 0.01 6.79
CA MET A 124 -5.89 0.93 5.79
C MET A 124 -6.50 0.72 4.41
N PHE A 125 -6.55 1.76 3.58
CA PHE A 125 -7.01 1.62 2.18
C PHE A 125 -6.08 0.68 1.41
N HIS A 126 -6.67 -0.29 0.71
CA HIS A 126 -5.91 -1.26 -0.06
C HIS A 126 -6.77 -1.79 -1.21
N GLY A 127 -6.16 -2.16 -2.35
CA GLY A 127 -6.92 -2.57 -3.53
C GLY A 127 -7.68 -1.39 -4.15
N ARG A 128 -8.77 -1.67 -4.85
CA ARG A 128 -9.60 -0.62 -5.48
C ARG A 128 -10.42 0.17 -4.46
N GLY A 129 -10.47 1.48 -4.65
CA GLY A 129 -11.34 2.37 -3.90
C GLY A 129 -11.56 3.70 -4.60
N ILE A 130 -12.43 4.49 -3.99
CA ILE A 130 -12.76 5.87 -4.35
C ILE A 130 -12.44 6.72 -3.14
N PHE A 131 -11.64 7.76 -3.32
CA PHE A 131 -11.40 8.77 -2.30
C PHE A 131 -11.89 10.12 -2.82
N THR A 132 -12.90 10.67 -2.16
CA THR A 132 -13.45 11.99 -2.43
C THR A 132 -12.89 12.94 -1.39
N TYR A 133 -12.10 13.90 -1.83
CA TYR A 133 -11.53 14.94 -0.99
C TYR A 133 -12.57 16.02 -0.72
N SER A 134 -12.48 16.64 0.44
CA SER A 134 -13.30 17.76 0.90
C SER A 134 -13.24 18.99 -0.01
N ASN A 135 -12.15 19.16 -0.77
CA ASN A 135 -12.02 20.21 -1.79
C ASN A 135 -12.76 19.89 -3.10
N GLY A 136 -13.37 18.71 -3.23
CA GLY A 136 -14.07 18.25 -4.43
C GLY A 136 -13.24 17.38 -5.38
N ASP A 137 -11.94 17.19 -5.12
CA ASP A 137 -11.13 16.25 -5.89
C ASP A 137 -11.61 14.81 -5.66
N VAL A 138 -11.47 13.96 -6.68
CA VAL A 138 -11.87 12.55 -6.61
C VAL A 138 -10.79 11.68 -7.22
N TYR A 139 -10.25 10.75 -6.42
CA TYR A 139 -9.43 9.66 -6.91
C TYR A 139 -10.25 8.37 -7.00
N ILE A 140 -10.14 7.67 -8.12
CA ILE A 140 -10.70 6.33 -8.35
C ILE A 140 -9.56 5.45 -8.85
N GLY A 141 -9.17 4.45 -8.07
CA GLY A 141 -8.05 3.61 -8.47
C GLY A 141 -7.58 2.66 -7.39
N GLU A 142 -6.36 2.20 -7.57
CA GLU A 142 -5.70 1.26 -6.68
C GLU A 142 -5.04 2.00 -5.50
N PHE A 143 -5.11 1.36 -4.34
CA PHE A 143 -4.51 1.75 -3.08
C PHE A 143 -3.60 0.65 -2.56
N ARG A 144 -2.51 1.05 -1.91
CA ARG A 144 -1.61 0.16 -1.18
C ARG A 144 -1.24 0.80 0.15
N PHE A 145 -1.74 0.24 1.24
CA PHE A 145 -1.46 0.69 2.62
C PHE A 145 -1.73 2.20 2.82
N GLY A 146 -2.90 2.64 2.37
CA GLY A 146 -3.37 4.02 2.49
C GLY A 146 -2.89 4.97 1.39
N LYS A 147 -2.04 4.52 0.46
CA LYS A 147 -1.50 5.37 -0.63
C LYS A 147 -2.08 5.00 -1.98
N MET A 148 -2.29 5.97 -2.85
CA MET A 148 -2.58 5.74 -4.27
C MET A 148 -1.35 5.10 -4.92
N GLU A 149 -1.55 3.92 -5.51
CA GLU A 149 -0.48 3.08 -6.04
C GLU A 149 -1.04 2.21 -7.17
N GLY A 150 -0.34 2.08 -8.29
CA GLY A 150 -0.84 1.34 -9.46
C GLY A 150 -1.70 2.22 -10.36
N HIS A 151 -2.75 1.67 -10.99
CA HIS A 151 -3.54 2.43 -11.97
C HIS A 151 -4.70 3.18 -11.33
N GLY A 152 -4.93 4.42 -11.78
CA GLY A 152 -6.03 5.24 -11.27
C GLY A 152 -6.42 6.41 -12.17
N SER A 153 -7.51 7.06 -11.77
CA SER A 153 -8.03 8.30 -12.35
C SER A 153 -8.17 9.31 -11.22
N PHE A 154 -7.54 10.48 -11.37
CA PHE A 154 -7.71 11.61 -10.47
C PHE A 154 -8.45 12.73 -11.19
N GLN A 155 -9.65 13.05 -10.73
CA GLN A 155 -10.44 14.17 -11.18
C GLN A 155 -10.23 15.32 -10.21
N TYR A 156 -9.76 16.45 -10.73
CA TYR A 156 -9.56 17.65 -9.95
C TYR A 156 -10.86 18.49 -9.95
N ALA A 157 -11.11 19.19 -8.84
CA ALA A 157 -12.27 20.05 -8.64
C ALA A 157 -12.33 21.22 -9.64
N ASP A 158 -11.16 21.64 -10.13
CA ASP A 158 -11.03 22.66 -11.18
C ASP A 158 -11.41 22.15 -12.59
N GLY A 159 -11.75 20.86 -12.72
CA GLY A 159 -12.12 20.20 -13.97
C GLY A 159 -10.97 19.44 -14.64
N GLY A 160 -9.73 19.59 -14.16
CA GLY A 160 -8.59 18.82 -14.63
C GLY A 160 -8.78 17.31 -14.41
N LYS A 161 -8.10 16.47 -15.19
CA LYS A 161 -8.15 15.01 -15.03
C LYS A 161 -6.84 14.34 -15.37
N TYR A 162 -6.36 13.47 -14.50
CA TYR A 162 -5.28 12.53 -14.77
C TYR A 162 -5.81 11.10 -14.86
N VAL A 163 -5.31 10.32 -15.81
CA VAL A 163 -5.51 8.87 -15.90
C VAL A 163 -4.16 8.23 -16.19
N GLY A 164 -3.69 7.33 -15.34
CA GLY A 164 -2.39 6.70 -15.50
C GLY A 164 -1.93 5.98 -14.25
N GLU A 165 -0.63 5.76 -14.17
CA GLU A 165 0.00 5.10 -13.02
C GLU A 165 0.26 6.09 -11.88
N PHE A 166 0.23 5.57 -10.66
CA PHE A 166 0.51 6.24 -9.40
C PHE A 166 1.54 5.43 -8.62
N MET A 167 2.41 6.13 -7.90
CA MET A 167 3.33 5.56 -6.94
C MET A 167 3.41 6.51 -5.75
N GLU A 168 3.17 6.00 -4.54
CA GLU A 168 3.34 6.78 -3.31
C GLU A 168 2.56 8.11 -3.34
N ASN A 169 1.27 8.07 -3.74
CA ASN A 169 0.37 9.22 -3.90
C ASN A 169 0.68 10.19 -5.05
N ARG A 170 1.66 9.89 -5.91
CA ARG A 170 2.08 10.79 -6.99
C ARG A 170 1.90 10.15 -8.35
N LYS A 171 1.63 10.96 -9.38
CA LYS A 171 1.61 10.49 -10.78
C LYS A 171 2.99 9.93 -11.13
N HIS A 172 3.01 8.75 -11.71
CA HIS A 172 4.20 8.03 -12.09
C HIS A 172 3.96 7.26 -13.39
N GLY A 173 5.00 6.65 -13.96
CA GLY A 173 4.86 5.75 -15.12
C GLY A 173 4.21 6.46 -16.31
N ARG A 174 3.37 5.76 -17.08
CA ARG A 174 2.64 6.37 -18.20
C ARG A 174 1.29 6.92 -17.76
N GLY A 175 0.93 8.07 -18.33
CA GLY A 175 -0.36 8.68 -18.06
C GLY A 175 -0.80 9.72 -19.08
N LYS A 176 -2.03 10.16 -18.90
CA LYS A 176 -2.64 11.27 -19.63
C LYS A 176 -3.15 12.29 -18.62
N LEU A 177 -2.62 13.50 -18.67
CA LEU A 177 -3.14 14.66 -17.96
C LEU A 177 -3.94 15.53 -18.92
N THR A 178 -5.15 15.88 -18.54
CA THR A 178 -6.01 16.87 -19.21
C THR A 178 -6.17 18.05 -18.25
N PHE A 179 -5.76 19.23 -18.69
CA PHE A 179 -5.85 20.45 -17.92
C PHE A 179 -7.27 21.05 -18.00
N PRO A 180 -7.68 21.91 -17.04
CA PRO A 180 -8.98 22.58 -17.06
C PRO A 180 -9.26 23.36 -18.35
N ASN A 181 -8.23 23.96 -18.94
CA ASN A 181 -8.32 24.71 -20.19
C ASN A 181 -8.43 23.81 -21.45
N GLY A 182 -8.43 22.49 -21.29
CA GLY A 182 -8.49 21.51 -22.38
C GLY A 182 -7.14 21.07 -22.94
N ASP A 183 -6.02 21.67 -22.52
CA ASP A 183 -4.67 21.23 -22.88
C ASP A 183 -4.44 19.79 -22.37
N ARG A 184 -3.54 19.06 -23.04
CA ARG A 184 -3.32 17.63 -22.74
C ARG A 184 -1.86 17.25 -22.83
N TYR A 185 -1.39 16.51 -21.84
CA TYR A 185 -0.12 15.80 -21.91
C TYR A 185 -0.37 14.30 -21.91
N MET A 186 0.33 13.59 -22.78
CA MET A 186 0.36 12.13 -22.85
C MET A 186 1.81 11.68 -22.88
N GLY A 187 2.27 10.95 -21.88
CA GLY A 187 3.68 10.60 -21.77
C GLY A 187 4.02 9.98 -20.43
N GLN A 188 5.31 9.97 -20.09
CA GLN A 188 5.76 9.48 -18.80
C GLN A 188 5.69 10.58 -17.73
N PHE A 189 5.56 10.15 -16.48
CA PHE A 189 5.51 10.97 -15.29
C PHE A 189 6.50 10.45 -14.25
N ALA A 190 7.12 11.35 -13.50
CA ALA A 190 7.99 11.00 -12.39
C ALA A 190 7.75 11.96 -11.21
N GLY A 191 6.94 11.53 -10.26
CA GLY A 191 6.66 12.33 -9.06
C GLY A 191 5.87 13.59 -9.39
N ASP A 192 4.74 13.41 -10.09
CA ASP A 192 3.83 14.47 -10.56
C ASP A 192 4.27 15.29 -11.77
N GLU A 193 5.56 15.26 -12.10
CA GLU A 193 6.13 16.00 -13.22
C GLU A 193 6.13 15.21 -14.53
N PHE A 194 6.03 15.93 -15.66
CA PHE A 194 6.29 15.35 -16.98
C PHE A 194 7.74 14.87 -17.07
N HIS A 195 7.92 13.66 -17.57
CA HIS A 195 9.23 13.02 -17.67
C HIS A 195 9.31 12.10 -18.88
N GLY A 196 10.53 11.76 -19.31
CA GLY A 196 10.78 10.81 -20.39
C GLY A 196 10.10 11.22 -21.70
N GLU A 197 9.67 10.25 -22.49
CA GLU A 197 8.96 10.53 -23.74
C GLU A 197 7.53 10.98 -23.49
N GLY A 198 7.13 12.07 -24.14
CA GLY A 198 5.77 12.60 -24.03
C GLY A 198 5.40 13.62 -25.11
N VAL A 199 4.09 13.86 -25.23
CA VAL A 199 3.48 14.81 -26.15
C VAL A 199 2.55 15.74 -25.37
N LEU A 200 2.82 17.04 -25.43
CA LEU A 200 1.95 18.11 -24.94
C LEU A 200 1.21 18.76 -26.11
N LEU A 201 -0.11 18.76 -26.08
CA LEU A 201 -0.98 19.59 -26.89
C LEU A 201 -1.43 20.78 -26.05
N THR A 202 -0.98 21.99 -26.40
CA THR A 202 -1.38 23.22 -25.72
C THR A 202 -1.66 24.32 -26.73
N GLN A 203 -2.79 25.02 -26.58
CA GLN A 203 -3.19 26.11 -27.48
C GLN A 203 -3.12 25.75 -28.97
N GLY A 204 -3.49 24.50 -29.32
CA GLY A 204 -3.43 23.97 -30.69
C GLY A 204 -2.02 23.65 -31.21
N LYS A 205 -0.97 23.83 -30.40
CA LYS A 205 0.42 23.47 -30.73
C LYS A 205 0.79 22.13 -30.10
N VAL A 206 1.57 21.34 -30.84
CA VAL A 206 2.06 20.03 -30.40
C VAL A 206 3.54 20.15 -30.08
N TYR A 207 3.93 19.72 -28.88
CA TYR A 207 5.30 19.59 -28.42
C TYR A 207 5.56 18.14 -28.07
N ALA A 208 6.37 17.46 -28.87
CA ALA A 208 6.75 16.06 -28.66
C ALA A 208 8.25 15.97 -28.41
N GLY A 209 8.67 15.12 -27.48
CA GLY A 209 10.10 14.90 -27.22
C GLY A 209 10.37 14.31 -25.84
N GLN A 210 11.62 14.49 -25.40
CA GLN A 210 12.07 14.10 -24.06
C GLN A 210 11.76 15.21 -23.06
N TRP A 211 11.18 14.83 -21.92
CA TRP A 211 10.80 15.73 -20.83
C TRP A 211 11.63 15.42 -19.59
N HIS A 212 12.02 16.46 -18.86
CA HIS A 212 12.74 16.34 -17.60
C HIS A 212 12.18 17.34 -16.59
N TYR A 213 11.46 16.83 -15.59
CA TYR A 213 10.81 17.62 -14.53
C TYR A 213 9.98 18.79 -15.07
N GLY A 214 9.06 18.49 -15.99
CA GLY A 214 8.15 19.47 -16.58
C GLY A 214 8.73 20.24 -17.77
N GLY A 215 10.05 20.24 -17.96
CA GLY A 215 10.71 20.91 -19.09
C GLY A 215 10.88 20.00 -20.30
N LEU A 216 10.50 20.49 -21.49
CA LEU A 216 10.85 19.83 -22.76
C LEU A 216 12.34 20.07 -23.06
N LEU A 217 13.11 19.00 -23.22
CA LEU A 217 14.46 19.06 -23.73
C LEU A 217 14.40 19.34 -25.24
N ARG A 218 14.95 20.47 -25.68
CA ARG A 218 15.12 20.73 -27.12
C ARG A 218 16.23 19.86 -27.68
N GLU A 219 15.98 19.24 -28.83
CA GLU A 219 17.07 18.77 -29.68
C GLU A 219 17.91 19.99 -30.08
N GLY A 220 19.22 19.89 -29.86
CA GLY A 220 20.21 20.91 -30.20
C GLY A 220 20.55 20.94 -31.68
#